data_AF-A0A426FZA8-F1
#
_entry.id   AF-A0A426FZA8-F1
#
_cell.length_a   1.000
_cell.length_b   1.000
_cell.length_c   1.000
_cell.angle_alpha   90.00
_cell.angle_beta   90.00
_cell.angle_gamma   90.00
#
_symmetry.space_group_name_H-M   'P 1'
#
loop_
_entity.id
_entity.type
_entity.pdbx_description
1 polymer ?
#
loop_
_entity_poly.entity_id
_entity_poly.type
_entity_poly.pdbx_seq_one_letter_code
_entity_poly.pdbx_strand_id
1 'polypeptide(L)'
;INQAVKLIQESKIIIIWCIFIDTIKKLSDDLSDKGFRVAVIHGGIDNKERENIILDFQNGMYDVLVTNPHTLAESVSLHMIAHDAIYLEYSFNLTHMLQSRDRIHRLGLKEDQVTNYFYFMLEGQSGRRSTIDQKIYYRLLSKRDIMYEAIESPMVAPQFSINEKDEILEMMLEELNQENI
;
A
#
# COMPACT_ATOMS: atom_id res chain seq x y z
N ILE A 1 10.52 -8.94 -3.11
CA ILE A 1 10.24 -9.86 -4.25
C ILE A 1 9.88 -11.29 -3.84
N ASN A 2 10.61 -11.96 -2.95
CA ASN A 2 10.36 -13.37 -2.57
C ASN A 2 8.93 -13.63 -2.09
N GLN A 3 8.35 -12.73 -1.30
CA GLN A 3 6.96 -12.85 -0.85
C GLN A 3 5.95 -12.80 -2.01
N ALA A 4 6.17 -11.93 -2.99
CA ALA A 4 5.31 -11.85 -4.18
C ALA A 4 5.39 -13.16 -4.99
N VAL A 5 6.60 -13.66 -5.23
CA VAL A 5 6.84 -14.94 -5.91
C VAL A 5 6.13 -16.08 -5.19
N LYS A 6 6.25 -16.16 -3.86
CA LYS A 6 5.57 -17.18 -3.05
C LYS A 6 4.05 -17.14 -3.24
N LEU A 7 3.43 -15.97 -3.11
CA LEU A 7 1.98 -15.83 -3.24
C LEU A 7 1.50 -16.19 -4.65
N ILE A 8 2.20 -15.75 -5.69
CA ILE A 8 1.86 -16.09 -7.08
C ILE A 8 1.98 -17.60 -7.33
N GLN A 9 3.01 -18.25 -6.77
CA GLN A 9 3.18 -19.72 -6.85
C GLN A 9 2.09 -20.49 -6.09
N GLU A 10 1.48 -19.89 -5.06
CA GLU A 10 0.27 -20.38 -4.40
C GLU A 10 -1.01 -20.13 -5.25
N SER A 11 -0.87 -19.73 -6.51
CA SER A 11 -1.95 -19.38 -7.45
C SER A 11 -2.82 -18.19 -6.99
N LYS A 12 -2.25 -17.28 -6.19
CA LYS A 12 -2.94 -16.05 -5.77
C LYS A 12 -2.68 -14.93 -6.76
N ILE A 13 -3.73 -14.19 -7.09
CA ILE A 13 -3.62 -12.90 -7.79
C ILE A 13 -3.38 -11.82 -6.74
N ILE A 14 -2.31 -11.05 -6.91
CA ILE A 14 -1.86 -10.10 -5.89
C ILE A 14 -1.76 -8.68 -6.43
N ILE A 15 -1.77 -7.72 -5.50
CA ILE A 15 -1.47 -6.31 -5.81
C ILE A 15 -0.23 -5.89 -5.03
N ILE A 16 0.65 -5.14 -5.67
CA ILE A 16 1.81 -4.52 -5.02
C ILE A 16 1.68 -3.01 -5.12
N TRP A 17 1.54 -2.36 -3.97
CA TRP A 17 1.49 -0.91 -3.83
C TRP A 17 2.91 -0.35 -3.70
N CYS A 18 3.24 0.56 -4.60
CA CYS A 18 4.50 1.29 -4.65
C CYS A 18 4.23 2.79 -4.82
N ILE A 19 5.19 3.65 -4.43
CA ILE A 19 5.10 5.10 -4.61
C ILE A 19 5.96 5.53 -5.79
N PHE A 20 7.20 5.04 -5.85
CA PHE A 20 8.18 5.49 -6.83
C PHE A 20 8.05 4.73 -8.15
N ILE A 21 8.03 5.46 -9.27
CA ILE A 21 7.92 4.89 -10.62
C ILE A 21 9.10 3.96 -10.93
N ASP A 22 10.31 4.30 -10.47
CA ASP A 22 11.48 3.47 -10.70
C ASP A 22 11.40 2.14 -9.94
N THR A 23 10.85 2.15 -8.72
CA THR A 23 10.54 0.91 -7.97
C THR A 23 9.52 0.06 -8.72
N ILE A 24 8.45 0.68 -9.25
CA ILE A 24 7.44 -0.02 -10.05
C ILE A 24 8.06 -0.71 -11.26
N LYS A 25 8.87 0.01 -12.05
CA LYS A 25 9.53 -0.52 -13.25
C LYS A 25 10.47 -1.66 -12.91
N LYS A 26 11.39 -1.44 -11.96
CA LYS A 26 12.36 -2.46 -11.56
C LYS A 26 11.67 -3.73 -11.04
N LEU A 27 10.66 -3.58 -10.19
CA LEU A 27 9.93 -4.72 -9.67
C LEU A 27 9.16 -5.46 -10.77
N SER A 28 8.59 -4.73 -11.72
CA SER A 28 7.92 -5.32 -12.88
C SER A 28 8.89 -6.16 -13.70
N ASP A 29 10.05 -5.60 -14.06
CA ASP A 29 11.08 -6.29 -14.82
C ASP A 29 11.54 -7.56 -14.08
N ASP A 30 11.86 -7.46 -12.78
CA ASP A 30 12.30 -8.59 -11.97
C ASP A 30 11.25 -9.72 -11.86
N LEU A 31 9.95 -9.39 -11.91
CA LEU A 31 8.85 -10.36 -11.87
C LEU A 31 8.57 -10.95 -13.26
N SER A 32 8.64 -10.15 -14.31
CA SER A 32 8.51 -10.60 -15.70
C SER A 32 9.66 -11.52 -16.11
N ASP A 33 10.90 -11.24 -15.68
CA ASP A 33 12.07 -12.10 -15.89
C ASP A 33 11.93 -13.48 -15.23
N LYS A 34 11.07 -13.58 -14.21
CA LYS A 34 10.69 -14.85 -13.56
C LYS A 34 9.54 -15.58 -14.26
N GLY A 35 9.01 -15.02 -15.34
CA GLY A 35 7.94 -15.60 -16.15
C GLY A 35 6.52 -15.28 -15.68
N PHE A 36 6.34 -14.30 -14.78
CA PHE A 36 5.00 -13.89 -14.32
C PHE A 36 4.38 -12.86 -15.25
N ARG A 37 3.05 -12.90 -15.37
CA ARG A 37 2.24 -11.93 -16.12
C ARG A 37 2.03 -10.71 -15.22
N VAL A 38 2.75 -9.64 -15.49
CA VAL A 38 2.74 -8.43 -14.67
C VAL A 38 1.94 -7.32 -15.35
N ALA A 39 0.94 -6.79 -14.65
CA ALA A 39 0.28 -5.54 -15.01
C ALA A 39 0.96 -4.37 -14.29
N VAL A 40 1.14 -3.25 -14.99
CA VAL A 40 1.75 -2.04 -14.43
C VAL A 40 0.84 -0.85 -14.65
N ILE A 41 0.55 -0.11 -13.59
CA ILE A 41 -0.16 1.17 -13.68
C ILE A 41 0.63 2.21 -12.88
N HIS A 42 1.02 3.29 -13.54
CA HIS A 42 1.59 4.48 -12.89
C HIS A 42 1.08 5.75 -13.59
N GLY A 43 1.37 6.92 -13.02
CA GLY A 43 0.86 8.22 -13.51
C GLY A 43 1.30 8.63 -14.92
N GLY A 44 2.17 7.85 -15.56
CA GLY A 44 2.61 8.08 -16.94
C GLY A 44 1.86 7.24 -17.99
N ILE A 45 0.99 6.32 -17.56
CA ILE A 45 0.16 5.49 -18.46
C ILE A 45 -1.05 6.30 -18.91
N ASP A 46 -1.39 6.26 -20.19
CA ASP A 46 -2.57 6.93 -20.74
C ASP A 46 -3.88 6.40 -20.13
N ASN A 47 -4.93 7.21 -20.10
CA ASN A 47 -6.21 6.82 -19.51
C ASN A 47 -6.82 5.58 -20.19
N LYS A 48 -6.79 5.51 -21.53
CA LYS A 48 -7.38 4.39 -22.26
C LYS A 48 -6.59 3.10 -22.05
N GLU A 49 -5.27 3.20 -22.05
CA GLU A 49 -4.39 2.08 -21.75
C GLU A 49 -4.59 1.57 -20.31
N ARG A 50 -4.71 2.49 -19.35
CA ARG A 50 -5.00 2.16 -17.95
C ARG A 50 -6.30 1.38 -17.80
N GLU A 51 -7.37 1.83 -18.46
CA GLU A 51 -8.67 1.15 -18.44
C GLU A 51 -8.56 -0.27 -18.98
N ASN A 52 -7.85 -0.47 -20.10
CA ASN A 52 -7.63 -1.80 -20.67
C ASN A 52 -6.85 -2.71 -19.70
N ILE A 53 -5.78 -2.21 -19.08
CA ILE A 53 -4.99 -2.98 -18.11
C ILE A 53 -5.86 -3.39 -16.92
N ILE A 54 -6.71 -2.49 -16.41
CA ILE A 54 -7.63 -2.79 -15.32
C ILE A 54 -8.62 -3.89 -15.72
N LEU A 55 -9.21 -3.80 -16.91
CA LEU A 55 -10.15 -4.80 -17.42
C LEU A 55 -9.48 -6.17 -17.58
N ASP A 56 -8.28 -6.21 -18.16
CA ASP A 56 -7.52 -7.45 -18.35
C ASP A 56 -7.10 -8.06 -17.00
N PHE A 57 -6.66 -7.23 -16.05
CA PHE A 57 -6.40 -7.65 -14.68
C PHE A 57 -7.67 -8.22 -14.04
N GLN A 58 -8.82 -7.57 -14.28
CA GLN A 58 -10.10 -8.04 -13.79
C GLN A 58 -10.57 -9.37 -14.42
N ASN A 59 -10.05 -9.71 -15.60
CA ASN A 59 -10.32 -10.98 -16.25
C ASN A 59 -9.30 -12.08 -15.90
N GLY A 60 -8.38 -11.83 -14.96
CA GLY A 60 -7.36 -12.82 -14.56
C GLY A 60 -6.24 -13.02 -15.59
N MET A 61 -6.04 -12.04 -16.48
CA MET A 61 -4.99 -12.10 -17.50
C MET A 61 -3.58 -11.90 -16.93
N TYR A 62 -3.48 -11.41 -15.70
CA TYR A 62 -2.23 -11.13 -15.00
C TYR A 62 -2.19 -11.82 -13.63
N ASP A 63 -0.98 -12.15 -13.17
CA ASP A 63 -0.73 -12.74 -11.86
C ASP A 63 -0.57 -11.66 -10.78
N VAL A 64 -0.12 -10.47 -11.18
CA VAL A 64 0.18 -9.37 -10.26
C VAL A 64 -0.05 -8.01 -10.91
N LEU A 65 -0.63 -7.08 -10.16
CA LEU A 65 -0.67 -5.66 -10.50
C LEU A 65 0.31 -4.88 -9.63
N VAL A 66 1.30 -4.25 -10.25
CA VAL A 66 2.23 -3.31 -9.59
C VAL A 66 1.75 -1.89 -9.88
N THR A 67 1.35 -1.16 -8.86
CA THR A 67 0.71 0.14 -9.05
C THR A 67 0.90 1.09 -7.87
N ASN A 68 0.56 2.35 -8.08
CA ASN A 68 0.49 3.36 -7.03
C ASN A 68 -0.97 3.60 -6.63
N PRO A 69 -1.30 3.63 -5.31
CA PRO A 69 -2.65 3.92 -4.81
C PRO A 69 -3.35 5.12 -5.48
N HIS A 70 -2.60 6.16 -5.84
CA HIS A 70 -3.12 7.39 -6.44
C HIS A 70 -3.54 7.26 -7.91
N THR A 71 -3.07 6.22 -8.59
CA THR A 71 -3.23 6.10 -10.04
C THR A 71 -4.48 5.34 -10.45
N LEU A 72 -5.15 4.72 -9.47
CA LEU A 72 -6.43 4.04 -9.68
C LEU A 72 -7.59 5.00 -9.41
N ALA A 73 -8.54 5.05 -10.33
CA ALA A 73 -9.77 5.81 -10.12
C ALA A 73 -10.57 5.26 -8.93
N GLU A 74 -11.34 6.12 -8.28
CA GLU A 74 -12.10 5.76 -7.08
C GLU A 74 -13.12 4.63 -7.30
N SER A 75 -13.67 4.57 -8.52
CA SER A 75 -14.64 3.59 -8.95
C SER A 75 -14.06 2.20 -9.21
N VAL A 76 -12.73 2.04 -9.28
CA VAL A 76 -12.10 0.76 -9.59
C VAL A 76 -12.25 -0.19 -8.40
N SER A 77 -12.73 -1.40 -8.66
CA SER A 77 -12.87 -2.47 -7.68
C SER A 77 -11.97 -3.64 -8.04
N LEU A 78 -11.06 -4.00 -7.15
CA LEU A 78 -10.12 -5.12 -7.32
C LEU A 78 -10.37 -6.25 -6.31
N HIS A 79 -11.19 -5.98 -5.30
CA HIS A 79 -11.56 -6.87 -4.20
C HIS A 79 -12.22 -8.18 -4.61
N MET A 80 -12.73 -8.29 -5.84
CA MET A 80 -13.34 -9.53 -6.34
C MET A 80 -12.30 -10.55 -6.83
N ILE A 81 -11.03 -10.16 -6.94
CA ILE A 81 -10.01 -10.90 -7.71
C ILE A 81 -8.72 -11.02 -6.93
N ALA A 82 -8.24 -9.91 -6.38
CA ALA A 82 -7.06 -9.89 -5.54
C ALA A 82 -7.46 -9.76 -4.07
N HIS A 83 -6.88 -10.61 -3.23
CA HIS A 83 -7.11 -10.62 -1.78
C HIS A 83 -5.81 -10.56 -0.98
N ASP A 84 -4.67 -10.61 -1.65
CA ASP A 84 -3.36 -10.44 -1.03
C ASP A 84 -2.73 -9.18 -1.60
N ALA A 85 -2.36 -8.25 -0.71
CA ALA A 85 -1.73 -7.00 -1.10
C ALA A 85 -0.42 -6.78 -0.36
N ILE A 86 0.61 -6.43 -1.12
CA ILE A 86 1.93 -6.08 -0.60
C ILE A 86 2.08 -4.57 -0.67
N TYR A 87 2.35 -3.95 0.47
CA TYR A 87 2.78 -2.56 0.55
C TYR A 87 4.30 -2.55 0.55
N LEU A 88 4.90 -2.41 -0.63
CA LEU A 88 6.34 -2.28 -0.76
C LEU A 88 6.78 -0.89 -0.30
N GLU A 89 5.98 0.12 -0.65
CA GLU A 89 6.18 1.51 -0.25
C GLU A 89 4.83 2.11 0.12
N TYR A 90 4.81 2.96 1.15
CA TYR A 90 3.61 3.65 1.61
C TYR A 90 3.98 4.99 2.26
N SER A 91 3.07 5.95 2.15
CA SER A 91 3.28 7.31 2.64
C SER A 91 2.77 7.48 4.06
N PHE A 92 3.18 8.55 4.73
CA PHE A 92 2.68 8.95 6.05
C PHE A 92 1.21 9.43 6.07
N ASN A 93 0.57 9.54 4.91
CA ASN A 93 -0.82 9.95 4.79
C ASN A 93 -1.76 8.74 4.95
N LEU A 94 -2.63 8.79 5.97
CA LEU A 94 -3.60 7.74 6.29
C LEU A 94 -4.61 7.51 5.16
N THR A 95 -5.08 8.58 4.52
CA THR A 95 -6.06 8.48 3.43
C THR A 95 -5.54 7.59 2.30
N HIS A 96 -4.25 7.65 2.00
CA HIS A 96 -3.64 6.82 0.95
C HIS A 96 -3.71 5.34 1.30
N MET A 97 -3.41 4.99 2.56
CA MET A 97 -3.52 3.62 3.06
C MET A 97 -4.98 3.13 3.08
N LEU A 98 -5.93 3.97 3.47
CA LEU A 98 -7.34 3.58 3.50
C LEU A 98 -7.89 3.39 2.08
N GLN A 99 -7.62 4.33 1.17
CA GLN A 99 -8.06 4.24 -0.21
C GLN A 99 -7.52 3.00 -0.93
N SER A 100 -6.25 2.63 -0.73
CA SER A 100 -5.68 1.41 -1.31
C SER A 100 -6.32 0.16 -0.73
N ARG A 101 -6.59 0.12 0.57
CA ARG A 101 -7.27 -1.01 1.23
C ARG A 101 -8.70 -1.17 0.73
N ASP A 102 -9.44 -0.08 0.53
CA ASP A 102 -10.83 -0.09 0.02
C ASP A 102 -10.95 -0.59 -1.43
N ARG A 103 -9.83 -0.70 -2.16
CA ARG A 103 -9.80 -1.35 -3.48
C ARG A 103 -9.84 -2.88 -3.37
N ILE A 104 -9.40 -3.45 -2.24
CA ILE A 104 -9.15 -4.89 -2.03
C ILE A 104 -10.08 -5.49 -0.97
N HIS A 105 -10.52 -4.69 -0.02
CA HIS A 105 -11.37 -5.12 1.10
C HIS A 105 -12.63 -4.26 1.10
N ARG A 106 -13.65 -4.74 0.38
CA ARG A 106 -14.96 -4.08 0.29
C ARG A 106 -16.06 -5.05 0.72
N LEU A 107 -17.22 -4.49 1.07
CA LEU A 107 -18.45 -5.25 1.33
C LEU A 107 -18.83 -6.10 0.11
N GLY A 108 -19.23 -7.36 0.35
CA GLY A 108 -19.61 -8.32 -0.70
C GLY A 108 -18.66 -9.51 -0.88
N LEU A 109 -17.59 -9.59 -0.07
CA LEU A 109 -16.75 -10.80 0.01
C LEU A 109 -17.52 -11.96 0.63
N LYS A 110 -17.21 -13.19 0.21
CA LYS A 110 -17.73 -14.41 0.85
C LYS A 110 -17.20 -14.51 2.28
N GLU A 111 -17.95 -15.15 3.17
CA GLU A 111 -17.60 -15.28 4.60
C GLU A 111 -16.23 -15.96 4.84
N ASP A 112 -15.77 -16.80 3.92
CA ASP A 112 -14.49 -17.52 3.98
C ASP A 112 -13.33 -16.78 3.30
N GLN A 113 -13.58 -15.64 2.66
CA GLN A 113 -12.58 -14.92 1.89
C GLN A 113 -11.70 -14.04 2.79
N VAL A 114 -10.47 -14.49 3.04
CA VAL A 114 -9.49 -13.74 3.83
C VAL A 114 -8.73 -12.76 2.95
N THR A 115 -8.65 -11.50 3.37
CA THR A 115 -7.81 -10.48 2.73
C THR A 115 -6.56 -10.20 3.57
N ASN A 116 -5.38 -10.40 3.00
CA ASN A 116 -4.09 -10.24 3.68
C ASN A 116 -3.37 -8.97 3.20
N TYR A 117 -2.73 -8.29 4.15
CA TYR A 117 -1.92 -7.10 3.89
C TYR A 117 -0.50 -7.30 4.43
N PHE A 118 0.48 -7.24 3.54
CA PHE A 118 1.90 -7.40 3.88
C PHE A 118 2.61 -6.05 3.78
N TYR A 119 2.94 -5.45 4.92
CA TYR A 119 3.70 -4.19 4.98
C TYR A 119 5.19 -4.49 5.04
N PHE A 120 5.93 -4.04 4.03
CA PHE A 120 7.38 -4.18 4.01
C PHE A 120 8.02 -2.99 4.73
N MET A 121 9.07 -3.28 5.48
CA MET A 121 9.84 -2.29 6.21
C MET A 121 11.31 -2.62 5.96
N LEU A 122 12.14 -1.60 5.84
CA LEU A 122 13.57 -1.82 5.83
C LEU A 122 14.01 -2.16 7.25
N GLU A 123 14.95 -3.07 7.42
CA GLU A 123 15.61 -3.28 8.71
C GLU A 123 16.85 -2.39 8.79
N GLY A 124 17.02 -1.71 9.93
CA GLY A 124 18.23 -0.94 10.21
C GLY A 124 19.48 -1.84 10.15
N GLN A 125 20.59 -1.30 9.67
CA GLN A 125 21.87 -2.01 9.74
C GLN A 125 22.52 -1.77 11.09
N SER A 126 23.12 -2.80 11.68
CA SER A 126 23.81 -2.68 12.97
C SER A 126 24.89 -1.58 12.92
N GLY A 127 24.83 -0.62 13.84
CA GLY A 127 25.71 0.56 13.87
C GLY A 127 25.35 1.67 12.88
N ARG A 128 24.17 1.61 12.24
CA ARG A 128 23.59 2.67 11.40
C ARG A 128 22.18 3.01 11.87
N ARG A 129 21.72 4.17 11.45
CA ARG A 129 20.38 4.69 11.75
C ARG A 129 19.29 3.66 11.44
N SER A 130 18.38 3.49 12.39
CA SER A 130 17.15 2.71 12.19
C SER A 130 16.31 3.33 11.08
N THR A 131 15.58 2.51 10.35
CA THR A 131 14.69 2.97 9.28
C THR A 131 13.42 3.56 9.88
N ILE A 132 12.86 4.57 9.21
CA ILE A 132 11.68 5.29 9.71
C ILE A 132 10.37 4.54 9.40
N ASP A 133 10.41 3.49 8.57
CA ASP A 133 9.23 2.76 8.08
C ASP A 133 8.34 2.26 9.23
N GLN A 134 8.97 1.70 10.28
CA GLN A 134 8.25 1.19 11.45
C GLN A 134 7.52 2.32 12.21
N LYS A 135 8.17 3.47 12.41
CA LYS A 135 7.52 4.63 13.05
C LYS A 135 6.39 5.18 12.19
N ILE A 136 6.57 5.27 10.87
CA ILE A 136 5.51 5.65 9.93
C ILE A 136 4.31 4.72 10.08
N TYR A 137 4.53 3.40 10.06
CA TYR A 137 3.46 2.42 10.17
C TYR A 137 2.66 2.55 11.48
N TYR A 138 3.33 2.65 12.63
CA TYR A 138 2.61 2.81 13.90
C TYR A 138 1.83 4.12 13.99
N ARG A 139 2.37 5.21 13.44
CA ARG A 139 1.66 6.49 13.39
C ARG A 139 0.44 6.43 12.50
N LEU A 140 0.52 5.74 11.36
CA LEU A 140 -0.65 5.47 10.52
C LEU A 140 -1.73 4.68 11.28
N LEU A 141 -1.35 3.70 12.10
CA LEU A 141 -2.29 2.98 12.95
C LEU A 141 -2.93 3.89 14.01
N SER A 142 -2.14 4.74 14.68
CA SER A 142 -2.69 5.70 15.64
C SER A 142 -3.67 6.69 14.99
N LYS A 143 -3.34 7.24 13.82
CA LYS A 143 -4.24 8.10 13.06
C LYS A 143 -5.54 7.40 12.69
N ARG A 144 -5.45 6.12 12.31
CA ARG A 144 -6.62 5.29 11.96
C ARG A 144 -7.52 5.10 13.17
N ASP A 145 -6.95 4.79 14.34
CA ASP A 145 -7.72 4.54 15.55
C ASP A 145 -8.43 5.82 16.03
N ILE A 146 -7.76 6.97 15.97
CA ILE A 146 -8.38 8.29 16.23
C ILE A 146 -9.55 8.57 15.27
N MET A 147 -9.38 8.24 13.98
CA MET A 147 -10.43 8.41 12.98
C MET A 147 -11.64 7.52 13.29
N TYR A 148 -11.43 6.24 13.63
CA TYR A 148 -12.52 5.34 13.98
C TYR A 148 -13.24 5.77 15.25
N GLU A 149 -12.50 6.17 16.29
CA GLU A 149 -13.09 6.69 17.52
C GLU A 149 -13.97 7.92 17.24
N ALA A 150 -13.55 8.82 16.35
CA ALA A 150 -14.34 9.98 15.96
C ALA A 150 -15.63 9.63 15.21
N ILE A 151 -15.62 8.56 14.42
CA ILE A 151 -16.78 8.08 13.65
C ILE A 151 -17.76 7.33 14.54
N GLU A 152 -17.25 6.47 15.42
CA GLU A 152 -18.07 5.63 16.32
C GLU A 152 -18.58 6.40 17.55
N SER A 153 -17.90 7.49 17.92
CA SER A 153 -18.31 8.33 19.04
C SER A 153 -19.70 8.93 18.81
N PRO A 154 -20.62 8.82 19.77
CA PRO A 154 -21.93 9.48 19.71
C PRO A 154 -21.84 11.01 19.79
N MET A 155 -20.66 11.56 20.05
CA MET A 155 -20.42 12.98 20.24
C MET A 155 -19.25 13.45 19.36
N VAL A 156 -19.49 14.46 18.52
CA VAL A 156 -18.45 15.05 17.66
C VAL A 156 -17.56 15.95 18.52
N ALA A 157 -16.31 15.54 18.74
CA ALA A 157 -15.30 16.38 19.34
C ALA A 157 -14.51 17.13 18.26
N PRO A 158 -14.26 18.46 18.41
CA PRO A 158 -13.39 19.17 17.48
C PRO A 158 -11.97 18.61 17.60
N GLN A 159 -11.48 18.03 16.50
CA GLN A 159 -10.08 17.64 16.37
C GLN A 159 -9.26 18.80 15.80
N PHE A 160 -8.06 19.01 16.34
CA PHE A 160 -7.14 20.01 15.82
C PHE A 160 -6.65 19.62 14.42
N SER A 161 -6.45 20.62 13.55
CA SER A 161 -5.73 20.47 12.28
C SER A 161 -4.32 19.98 12.56
N ILE A 162 -4.05 18.70 12.32
CA ILE A 162 -2.69 18.15 12.39
C ILE A 162 -1.94 18.60 11.12
N ASN A 163 -0.90 19.42 11.28
CA ASN A 163 0.02 19.71 10.19
C ASN A 163 0.93 18.50 9.97
N GLU A 164 0.70 17.75 8.89
CA GLU A 164 1.48 16.54 8.57
C GLU A 164 2.99 16.81 8.48
N LYS A 165 3.41 17.99 7.99
CA LYS A 165 4.83 18.31 7.87
C LYS A 165 5.50 18.47 9.22
N ASP A 166 4.81 19.09 10.17
CA ASP A 166 5.34 19.31 11.51
C ASP A 166 5.45 17.98 12.27
N GLU A 167 4.45 17.10 12.12
CA GLU A 167 4.48 15.75 12.70
C GLU A 167 5.62 14.90 12.13
N ILE A 168 5.83 14.94 10.81
CA ILE A 168 6.97 14.25 10.18
C ILE A 168 8.29 14.82 10.70
N LEU A 169 8.40 16.15 10.83
CA LEU A 169 9.59 16.79 11.36
C LEU A 169 9.87 16.37 12.81
N GLU A 170 8.86 16.37 13.68
CA GLU A 170 8.96 15.88 15.05
C GLU A 170 9.44 14.43 15.10
N MET A 171 8.83 13.55 14.30
CA MET A 171 9.28 12.15 14.20
C MET A 171 10.72 12.02 13.74
N MET A 172 11.15 12.82 12.76
CA MET A 172 12.53 12.82 12.28
C MET A 172 13.50 13.30 13.36
N LEU A 173 13.12 14.29 14.17
CA LEU A 173 13.90 14.80 15.30
C LEU A 173 13.97 13.80 16.45
N GLU A 174 12.86 13.10 16.77
CA GLU A 174 12.83 12.02 17.75
C GLU A 174 13.86 10.92 17.40
N GLU A 175 13.94 10.52 16.13
CA GLU A 175 14.94 9.56 15.66
C GLU A 175 16.37 10.08 15.83
N LEU A 176 16.63 11.34 15.50
CA LEU A 176 17.98 11.92 15.61
C LEU A 176 18.43 12.04 17.07
N ASN A 177 17.50 12.28 18.00
CA ASN A 177 17.81 12.45 19.42
C ASN A 177 18.00 11.12 20.17
N GLN A 178 17.40 10.02 19.70
CA GLN A 178 17.60 8.68 20.27
C GLN A 178 19.02 8.14 20.04
N GLU A 179 19.79 8.71 19.12
CA GLU A 179 21.19 8.35 18.85
C GLU A 179 22.22 9.13 19.69
N ASN A 180 21.80 10.19 20.41
CA ASN A 180 22.69 11.03 21.24
C ASN A 180 22.78 10.54 22.71
N ILE A 181 22.30 9.32 23.01
CA ILE A 181 22.33 8.70 24.33
C ILE A 181 23.08 7.37 24.25
#